data_AF-A0A9N9MJC8-F1
#
_entry.id   AF-A0A9N9MJC8-F1
#
_cell.length_a   1.000
_cell.length_b   1.000
_cell.length_c   1.000
_cell.angle_alpha   90.00
_cell.angle_beta   90.00
_cell.angle_gamma   90.00
#
_symmetry.space_group_name_H-M   'P 1'
#
loop_
_entity.id
_entity.type
_entity.pdbx_description
1 polymer ?
#
loop_
_entity_poly.entity_id
_entity_poly.type
_entity_poly.pdbx_seq_one_letter_code
_entity_poly.pdbx_strand_id
1 'polypeptide(L)'
;MTTPPQFNQDPAKQAFLHGIQKILSAKPKAIEILRIMRMYNSKLIERSSRCLKDPNPLASTMSVMSTKYPLSVDKSRFKKYQMPLNFIPPKKTDPGNKHYHGRVLCKKDAIEWRITKSPVPEESSLAVTNILMKQARKDVELYKSFNWSRVRIEWGEMILERRRARNPHSK
;
A
#
# COMPACT_ATOMS: atom_id res chain seq x y z
N MET A 1 -18.13 -9.05 -43.87
CA MET A 1 -17.67 -8.33 -42.66
C MET A 1 -17.89 -9.24 -41.46
N THR A 2 -16.89 -10.04 -41.14
CA THR A 2 -16.93 -10.99 -40.02
C THR A 2 -16.63 -10.25 -38.72
N THR A 3 -17.60 -10.22 -37.82
CA THR A 3 -17.43 -9.78 -36.44
C THR A 3 -16.29 -10.57 -35.80
N PRO A 4 -15.30 -9.92 -35.15
CA PRO A 4 -14.25 -10.64 -34.45
C PRO A 4 -14.87 -11.48 -33.31
N PRO A 5 -14.36 -12.70 -33.07
CA PRO A 5 -14.96 -13.61 -32.11
C PRO A 5 -14.92 -13.04 -30.68
N GLN A 6 -16.06 -13.13 -29.98
CA GLN A 6 -16.29 -12.65 -28.59
C GLN A 6 -15.54 -13.48 -27.52
N PHE A 7 -14.42 -14.12 -27.85
CA PHE A 7 -13.66 -14.99 -26.94
C PHE A 7 -12.93 -14.24 -25.79
N ASN A 8 -13.08 -12.92 -25.74
CA ASN A 8 -12.20 -12.02 -25.00
C ASN A 8 -12.88 -11.30 -23.82
N GLN A 9 -14.04 -11.77 -23.33
CA GLN A 9 -14.81 -11.03 -22.30
C GLN A 9 -14.75 -11.61 -20.89
N ASP A 10 -14.27 -12.84 -20.69
CA ASP A 10 -14.18 -13.43 -19.35
C ASP A 10 -12.89 -12.96 -18.62
N PRO A 11 -13.00 -12.15 -17.54
CA PRO A 11 -11.86 -11.66 -16.79
C PRO A 11 -11.02 -12.77 -16.16
N ALA A 12 -11.62 -13.92 -15.81
CA ALA A 12 -10.90 -15.06 -15.26
C ALA A 12 -9.99 -15.70 -16.32
N LYS A 13 -10.52 -15.88 -17.53
CA LYS A 13 -9.76 -16.42 -18.67
C LYS A 13 -8.62 -15.48 -19.09
N GLN A 14 -8.85 -14.17 -19.10
CA GLN A 14 -7.80 -13.18 -19.37
C GLN A 14 -6.69 -13.22 -18.30
N ALA A 15 -7.05 -13.30 -17.02
CA ALA A 15 -6.08 -13.39 -15.93
C ALA A 15 -5.23 -14.68 -16.04
N PHE A 16 -5.87 -15.79 -16.38
CA PHE A 16 -5.20 -17.08 -16.58
C PHE A 16 -4.21 -17.05 -17.76
N LEU A 17 -4.65 -16.55 -18.92
CA LEU A 17 -3.79 -16.39 -20.10
C LEU A 17 -2.61 -15.45 -19.83
N HIS A 18 -2.84 -14.36 -19.09
CA HIS A 18 -1.77 -13.45 -18.67
C HIS A 18 -0.75 -14.14 -17.76
N GLY A 19 -1.21 -15.03 -16.86
CA GLY A 19 -0.35 -15.87 -16.03
C GLY A 19 0.55 -16.79 -16.86
N ILE A 20 -0.05 -17.51 -17.82
CA ILE A 20 0.69 -18.38 -18.75
C ILE A 20 1.72 -17.57 -19.53
N GLN A 21 1.33 -16.42 -20.07
CA GLN A 21 2.24 -15.58 -20.85
C GLN A 21 3.43 -15.10 -20.02
N LYS A 22 3.23 -14.77 -18.74
CA LYS A 22 4.33 -14.42 -17.82
C LYS A 22 5.29 -15.59 -17.62
N ILE A 23 4.79 -16.80 -17.46
CA ILE A 23 5.59 -18.02 -17.31
C ILE A 23 6.41 -18.27 -18.59
N LEU A 24 5.78 -18.16 -19.76
CA LEU A 24 6.44 -18.35 -21.05
C LEU A 24 7.50 -17.28 -21.32
N SER A 25 7.28 -16.04 -20.86
CA SER A 25 8.23 -14.93 -20.98
C SER A 25 9.29 -14.88 -19.87
N ALA A 26 9.30 -15.85 -18.95
CA ALA A 26 10.22 -15.84 -17.82
C ALA A 26 11.67 -16.04 -18.28
N LYS A 27 12.61 -15.36 -17.61
CA LYS A 27 14.05 -15.54 -17.92
C LYS A 27 14.48 -16.98 -17.62
N PRO A 28 15.40 -17.58 -18.41
CA PRO A 28 15.87 -18.95 -18.19
C PRO A 28 16.37 -19.19 -16.75
N LYS A 29 17.10 -18.23 -16.19
CA LYS A 29 17.57 -18.28 -14.79
C LYS A 29 16.45 -18.32 -13.76
N ALA A 30 15.31 -17.66 -14.03
CA ALA A 30 14.15 -17.72 -13.15
C ALA A 30 13.48 -19.11 -13.23
N ILE A 31 13.40 -19.70 -14.42
CA ILE A 31 12.87 -21.06 -14.63
C ILE A 31 13.74 -22.10 -13.90
N GLU A 32 15.06 -21.95 -13.97
CA GLU A 32 16.02 -22.82 -13.26
C GLU A 32 15.82 -22.75 -11.74
N ILE A 33 15.75 -21.53 -11.18
CA ILE A 33 15.45 -21.33 -9.76
C ILE A 33 14.11 -21.97 -9.37
N LEU A 34 13.07 -21.80 -10.18
CA LEU A 34 11.76 -22.38 -9.94
C LEU A 34 11.75 -23.91 -10.01
N ARG A 35 12.61 -24.53 -10.83
CA ARG A 35 12.76 -26.00 -10.91
C ARG A 35 13.49 -26.57 -9.70
N ILE A 36 14.47 -25.85 -9.16
CA ILE A 36 15.29 -26.30 -8.03
C ILE A 36 14.60 -26.01 -6.69
N MET A 37 13.90 -24.89 -6.57
CA MET A 37 13.31 -24.46 -5.30
C MET A 37 11.93 -25.09 -5.05
N ARG A 38 11.83 -25.91 -4.00
CA ARG A 38 10.54 -26.40 -3.48
C ARG A 38 9.68 -25.25 -2.93
N MET A 39 8.36 -25.41 -2.99
CA MET A 39 7.36 -24.38 -2.64
C MET A 39 7.52 -23.71 -1.26
N TYR A 40 8.06 -24.42 -0.27
CA TYR A 40 8.33 -23.86 1.07
C TYR A 40 9.43 -22.79 1.08
N ASN A 41 10.27 -22.73 0.04
CA ASN A 41 11.29 -21.69 -0.11
C ASN A 41 10.74 -20.37 -0.69
N SER A 42 9.44 -20.28 -1.02
CA SER A 42 8.81 -19.04 -1.49
C SER A 42 9.01 -17.87 -0.50
N LYS A 43 8.94 -18.13 0.80
CA LYS A 43 9.24 -17.13 1.86
C LYS A 43 10.70 -16.66 1.82
N LEU A 44 11.63 -17.52 1.43
CA LEU A 44 13.05 -17.17 1.29
C LEU A 44 13.23 -16.23 0.09
N ILE A 45 12.62 -16.55 -1.05
CA ILE A 45 12.62 -15.71 -2.25
C ILE A 45 12.00 -14.34 -1.94
N GLU A 46 10.90 -14.31 -1.19
CA GLU A 46 10.26 -13.06 -0.79
C GLU A 46 11.19 -12.21 0.10
N ARG A 47 11.85 -12.83 1.10
CA ARG A 47 12.77 -12.12 1.99
C ARG A 47 14.00 -11.58 1.25
N SER A 48 14.53 -12.32 0.28
CA SER A 48 15.70 -11.90 -0.50
C SER A 48 15.38 -10.90 -1.60
N SER A 49 14.11 -10.77 -2.00
CA SER A 49 13.66 -9.81 -3.01
C SER A 49 13.14 -8.48 -2.44
N ARG A 50 12.92 -8.39 -1.12
CA ARG A 50 12.52 -7.15 -0.46
C ARG A 50 13.64 -6.10 -0.48
N CYS A 51 13.25 -4.83 -0.54
CA CYS A 51 14.14 -3.69 -0.63
C CYS A 51 15.21 -3.65 0.48
N LEU A 52 16.37 -3.09 0.13
CA LEU A 52 17.42 -2.68 1.07
C LEU A 52 16.79 -1.83 2.19
N LYS A 53 17.07 -2.20 3.44
CA LYS A 53 16.68 -1.39 4.58
C LYS A 53 17.49 -0.11 4.58
N ASP A 54 16.80 1.00 4.69
CA ASP A 54 17.41 2.32 4.80
C ASP A 54 18.02 2.49 6.21
N PRO A 55 19.33 2.76 6.32
CA PRO A 55 19.97 3.00 7.63
C PRO A 55 19.50 4.31 8.28
N ASN A 56 19.00 5.29 7.51
CA ASN A 56 18.49 6.55 8.03
C ASN A 56 17.19 6.98 7.33
N PRO A 57 16.04 6.39 7.72
CA PRO A 57 14.78 6.61 7.02
C PRO A 57 14.31 8.06 7.07
N LEU A 58 14.63 8.82 8.12
CA LEU A 58 14.22 10.21 8.24
C LEU A 58 14.93 11.08 7.20
N ALA A 59 16.26 11.02 7.17
CA ALA A 59 17.06 11.83 6.26
C ALA A 59 16.77 11.48 4.79
N SER A 60 16.69 10.19 4.47
CA SER A 60 16.35 9.73 3.12
C SER A 60 14.94 10.14 2.73
N THR A 61 13.95 10.04 3.63
CA THR A 61 12.58 10.47 3.32
C THR A 61 12.53 11.98 3.08
N MET A 62 13.21 12.79 3.90
CA MET A 62 13.28 14.24 3.69
C MET A 62 13.91 14.59 2.33
N SER A 63 15.02 13.93 2.00
CA SER A 63 15.70 14.09 0.71
C SER A 63 14.78 13.71 -0.45
N VAL A 64 14.16 12.53 -0.40
CA VAL A 64 13.22 12.06 -1.44
C VAL A 64 12.04 13.02 -1.58
N MET A 65 11.42 13.46 -0.48
CA MET A 65 10.27 14.36 -0.50
C MET A 65 10.56 15.74 -1.09
N SER A 66 11.83 16.18 -1.07
CA SER A 66 12.27 17.42 -1.72
C SER A 66 12.34 17.31 -3.26
N THR A 67 12.37 16.09 -3.80
CA THR A 67 12.44 15.87 -5.25
C THR A 67 11.10 16.18 -5.94
N LYS A 68 11.15 16.39 -7.26
CA LYS A 68 9.95 16.72 -8.05
C LYS A 68 8.90 15.61 -8.10
N TYR A 69 9.32 14.34 -8.11
CA TYR A 69 8.44 13.18 -8.20
C TYR A 69 8.76 12.16 -7.08
N PRO A 70 8.43 12.50 -5.82
CA PRO A 70 8.89 11.76 -4.63
C PRO A 70 8.14 10.45 -4.39
N LEU A 71 6.96 10.30 -4.99
CA LEU A 71 6.05 9.18 -4.75
C LEU A 71 6.01 8.25 -5.96
N SER A 72 5.42 7.06 -5.79
CA SER A 72 5.09 6.21 -6.93
C SER A 72 3.66 5.73 -6.90
N VAL A 73 3.05 5.61 -8.08
CA VAL A 73 1.66 5.18 -8.28
C VAL A 73 1.59 4.08 -9.33
N ASP A 74 0.57 3.23 -9.22
CA ASP A 74 0.28 2.19 -10.20
C ASP A 74 -0.19 2.80 -11.53
N LYS A 75 0.49 2.46 -12.63
CA LYS A 75 0.18 2.93 -13.99
C LYS A 75 -1.27 2.63 -14.40
N SER A 76 -1.79 1.48 -14.00
CA SER A 76 -3.14 1.04 -14.37
C SER A 76 -4.20 1.90 -13.70
N ARG A 77 -4.04 2.15 -12.39
CA ARG A 77 -4.95 2.98 -11.59
C ARG A 77 -4.88 4.44 -12.00
N PHE A 78 -3.68 4.94 -12.28
CA PHE A 78 -3.48 6.31 -12.77
C PHE A 78 -4.30 6.58 -14.04
N LYS A 79 -4.26 5.64 -15.00
CA LYS A 79 -5.08 5.70 -16.23
C LYS A 79 -6.57 5.53 -15.95
N LYS A 80 -6.94 4.57 -15.09
CA LYS A 80 -8.35 4.29 -14.74
C LYS A 80 -9.04 5.53 -14.17
N TYR A 81 -8.36 6.27 -13.29
CA TYR A 81 -8.91 7.46 -12.66
C TYR A 81 -8.62 8.75 -13.43
N GLN A 82 -8.12 8.65 -14.67
CA GLN A 82 -7.85 9.80 -15.56
C GLN A 82 -7.06 10.91 -14.86
N MET A 83 -6.03 10.52 -14.10
CA MET A 83 -5.21 11.50 -13.38
C MET A 83 -4.47 12.41 -14.37
N PRO A 84 -4.37 13.72 -14.07
CA PRO A 84 -3.64 14.67 -14.90
C PRO A 84 -2.18 14.24 -15.19
N LEU A 85 -1.80 14.25 -16.46
CA LEU A 85 -0.47 13.80 -16.92
C LEU A 85 0.68 14.66 -16.39
N ASN A 86 0.41 15.89 -15.94
CA ASN A 86 1.40 16.79 -15.34
C ASN A 86 1.91 16.31 -13.95
N PHE A 87 1.25 15.32 -13.36
CA PHE A 87 1.68 14.69 -12.11
C PHE A 87 2.75 13.61 -12.28
N ILE A 88 2.98 13.14 -13.50
CA ILE A 88 4.00 12.12 -13.79
C ILE A 88 5.08 12.72 -14.70
N PRO A 89 6.32 12.19 -14.66
CA PRO A 89 7.34 12.63 -15.59
C PRO A 89 6.93 12.33 -17.05
N PRO A 90 7.29 13.20 -18.01
CA PRO A 90 7.12 12.91 -19.43
C PRO A 90 7.79 11.58 -19.79
N LYS A 91 7.20 10.80 -20.71
CA LYS A 91 7.73 9.48 -21.11
C LYS A 91 9.22 9.47 -21.49
N LYS A 92 9.71 10.57 -22.08
CA LYS A 92 11.12 10.72 -22.48
C LYS A 92 12.08 10.81 -21.29
N THR A 93 11.59 11.24 -20.13
CA THR A 93 12.37 11.47 -18.91
C THR A 93 11.88 10.60 -17.74
N ASP A 94 10.97 9.64 -17.99
CA ASP A 94 10.48 8.73 -16.95
C ASP A 94 11.58 7.70 -16.66
N PRO A 95 12.26 7.79 -15.50
CA PRO A 95 13.26 6.79 -15.14
C PRO A 95 12.61 5.43 -14.82
N GLY A 96 11.28 5.40 -14.69
CA GLY A 96 10.51 4.29 -14.13
C GLY A 96 10.81 4.10 -12.64
N ASN A 97 9.89 3.45 -11.93
CA ASN A 97 10.26 2.91 -10.63
C ASN A 97 11.05 1.61 -10.84
N LYS A 98 12.38 1.68 -10.68
CA LYS A 98 13.28 0.52 -10.88
C LYS A 98 13.01 -0.62 -9.89
N HIS A 99 12.39 -0.32 -8.74
CA HIS A 99 12.11 -1.32 -7.70
C HIS A 99 10.76 -2.03 -7.90
N TYR A 100 9.80 -1.39 -8.58
CA TYR A 100 8.45 -1.92 -8.68
C TYR A 100 7.92 -1.85 -10.11
N HIS A 101 7.77 -3.03 -10.71
CA HIS A 101 7.14 -3.18 -12.01
C HIS A 101 5.71 -2.63 -12.01
N GLY A 102 5.32 -1.96 -13.09
CA GLY A 102 3.97 -1.40 -13.24
C GLY A 102 3.71 -0.08 -12.52
N ARG A 103 4.71 0.51 -11.84
CA ARG A 103 4.59 1.82 -11.18
C ARG A 103 5.32 2.93 -11.94
N VAL A 104 4.86 4.17 -11.77
CA VAL A 104 5.52 5.42 -12.21
C VAL A 104 5.78 6.31 -11.03
N LEU A 105 6.80 7.16 -11.13
CA LEU A 105 7.00 8.24 -10.17
C LEU A 105 5.93 9.31 -10.36
N CYS A 106 5.49 9.95 -9.27
CA CYS A 106 4.50 11.02 -9.32
C CYS A 106 4.77 12.12 -8.28
N LYS A 107 4.20 13.30 -8.54
CA LYS A 107 4.23 14.46 -7.64
C LYS A 107 3.40 14.21 -6.38
N LYS A 108 3.73 14.90 -5.29
CA LYS A 108 2.94 14.91 -4.05
C LYS A 108 1.50 15.40 -4.25
N ASP A 109 1.32 16.41 -5.12
CA ASP A 109 0.03 17.03 -5.44
C ASP A 109 -0.98 16.04 -6.03
N ALA A 110 -0.49 14.91 -6.57
CA ALA A 110 -1.32 13.83 -7.06
C ALA A 110 -2.21 13.21 -5.95
N ILE A 111 -1.74 13.20 -4.70
CA ILE A 111 -2.51 12.72 -3.55
C ILE A 111 -3.67 13.67 -3.27
N GLU A 112 -3.40 14.97 -3.20
CA GLU A 112 -4.42 15.99 -2.92
C GLU A 112 -5.49 16.02 -4.01
N TRP A 113 -5.07 15.96 -5.28
CA TRP A 113 -6.00 15.79 -6.39
C TRP A 113 -6.85 14.54 -6.24
N ARG A 114 -6.25 13.42 -5.82
CA ARG A 114 -7.00 12.17 -5.64
C ARG A 114 -7.99 12.29 -4.49
N ILE A 115 -7.64 12.91 -3.37
CA ILE A 115 -8.57 13.09 -2.23
C ILE A 115 -9.77 13.93 -2.66
N THR A 116 -9.54 15.02 -3.38
CA THR A 116 -10.59 15.95 -3.82
C THR A 116 -11.47 15.42 -4.95
N LYS A 117 -10.93 14.59 -5.85
CA LYS A 117 -11.67 14.00 -6.99
C LYS A 117 -12.10 12.55 -6.78
N SER A 118 -11.82 11.96 -5.61
CA SER A 118 -12.28 10.61 -5.33
C SER A 118 -13.79 10.58 -5.15
N PRO A 119 -14.47 9.54 -5.65
CA PRO A 119 -15.86 9.32 -5.29
C PRO A 119 -15.96 9.12 -3.77
N VAL A 120 -17.08 9.59 -3.20
CA VAL A 120 -17.43 9.28 -1.81
C VAL A 120 -17.54 7.75 -1.68
N PRO A 121 -16.95 7.15 -0.64
CA PRO A 121 -17.03 5.70 -0.46
C PRO A 121 -18.49 5.23 -0.36
N GLU A 122 -18.80 4.13 -1.02
CA GLU A 122 -20.11 3.46 -0.89
C GLU A 122 -20.34 3.00 0.56
N GLU A 123 -21.61 2.84 0.95
CA GLU A 123 -21.99 2.39 2.29
C GLU A 123 -21.34 1.06 2.69
N SER A 124 -21.20 0.14 1.73
CA SER A 124 -20.49 -1.13 1.90
C SER A 124 -19.03 -0.93 2.34
N SER A 125 -18.32 0.02 1.73
CA SER A 125 -16.93 0.35 2.04
C SER A 125 -16.80 1.08 3.38
N LEU A 126 -17.78 1.92 3.73
CA LEU A 126 -17.86 2.57 5.03
C LEU A 126 -18.08 1.56 6.15
N ALA A 127 -18.97 0.59 5.96
CA ALA A 127 -19.23 -0.48 6.94
C ALA A 127 -17.96 -1.28 7.23
N VAL A 128 -17.20 -1.67 6.19
CA VAL A 128 -15.91 -2.36 6.35
C VAL A 128 -14.91 -1.48 7.10
N THR A 129 -14.83 -0.19 6.77
CA THR A 129 -13.94 0.76 7.46
C THR A 129 -14.30 0.89 8.94
N ASN A 130 -15.60 0.94 9.26
CA ASN A 130 -16.09 1.01 10.65
C ASN A 130 -15.70 -0.24 11.45
N ILE A 131 -15.74 -1.42 10.83
CA ILE A 131 -15.30 -2.66 11.45
C ILE A 131 -13.79 -2.65 11.69
N LEU A 132 -13.00 -2.31 10.67
CA LEU A 132 -11.52 -2.27 10.77
C LEU A 132 -11.05 -1.26 11.83
N MET A 133 -11.74 -0.13 11.96
CA MET A 133 -11.38 0.95 12.88
C MET A 133 -12.14 0.87 14.22
N LYS A 134 -12.87 -0.21 14.49
CA LYS A 134 -13.73 -0.35 15.68
C LYS A 134 -12.99 -0.08 16.99
N GLN A 135 -11.79 -0.62 17.15
CA GLN A 135 -11.02 -0.44 18.39
C GLN A 135 -10.56 1.00 18.57
N ALA A 136 -9.94 1.60 17.54
CA ALA A 136 -9.50 2.99 17.59
C ALA A 136 -10.67 3.95 17.90
N ARG A 137 -11.86 3.67 17.37
CA ARG A 137 -13.08 4.46 17.69
C ARG A 137 -13.50 4.32 19.14
N LYS A 138 -13.48 3.10 19.69
CA LYS A 138 -13.74 2.87 21.12
C LYS A 138 -12.76 3.63 22.01
N ASP A 139 -11.48 3.65 21.64
CA ASP A 139 -10.46 4.37 22.40
C ASP A 139 -10.73 5.88 22.41
N VAL A 140 -11.17 6.43 21.28
CA VAL A 140 -11.60 7.84 21.17
C VAL A 140 -12.87 8.12 21.96
N GLU A 141 -13.86 7.22 21.92
CA GLU A 141 -15.09 7.33 22.72
C GLU A 141 -14.80 7.31 24.21
N LEU A 142 -13.90 6.41 24.66
CA LEU A 142 -13.42 6.35 26.03
C LEU A 142 -12.71 7.65 26.42
N TYR A 143 -11.83 8.17 25.56
CA TYR A 143 -11.15 9.43 25.83
C TYR A 143 -12.14 10.60 26.00
N LYS A 144 -13.20 10.63 25.19
CA LYS A 144 -14.26 11.64 25.25
C LYS A 144 -15.20 11.47 26.45
N SER A 145 -15.28 10.29 27.05
CA SER A 145 -16.14 10.04 28.21
C SER A 145 -15.55 10.58 29.51
N PHE A 146 -14.25 10.90 29.54
CA PHE A 146 -13.61 11.50 30.72
C PHE A 146 -14.09 12.93 30.95
N ASN A 147 -14.51 13.23 32.17
CA ASN A 147 -14.86 14.58 32.59
C ASN A 147 -13.60 15.34 33.02
N TRP A 148 -12.84 15.84 32.05
CA TRP A 148 -11.59 16.58 32.25
C TRP A 148 -11.76 17.80 33.18
N SER A 149 -12.93 18.44 33.19
CA SER A 149 -13.19 19.64 34.02
C SER A 149 -13.19 19.37 35.52
N ARG A 150 -13.41 18.11 35.92
CA ARG A 150 -13.44 17.68 37.34
C ARG A 150 -12.18 16.94 37.75
N VAL A 151 -11.19 16.82 36.86
CA VAL A 151 -9.92 16.16 37.18
C VAL A 151 -9.11 17.09 38.09
N ARG A 152 -8.58 16.53 39.19
CA ARG A 152 -7.64 17.20 40.08
C ARG A 152 -6.28 16.53 39.93
N ILE A 153 -5.23 17.32 39.88
CA ILE A 153 -3.85 16.83 39.86
C ILE A 153 -3.35 16.87 41.30
N GLU A 154 -2.99 15.70 41.83
CA GLU A 154 -2.35 15.58 43.13
C GLU A 154 -0.86 15.34 42.92
N TRP A 155 -0.03 16.15 43.59
CA TRP A 155 1.42 16.04 43.54
C TRP A 155 1.88 15.12 44.67
N GLY A 156 2.66 14.09 44.36
CA GLY A 156 3.18 13.15 45.34
C GLY A 156 4.18 12.17 44.71
N GLU A 157 4.78 11.31 45.55
CA GLU A 157 5.66 10.25 45.06
C GLU A 157 4.85 9.22 44.25
N MET A 158 5.19 9.10 42.96
CA MET A 158 4.52 8.18 42.06
C MET A 158 5.17 6.81 42.18
N ILE A 159 4.49 5.86 42.85
CA ILE A 159 4.96 4.47 42.93
C ILE A 159 4.63 3.76 41.61
N LEU A 160 5.48 3.95 40.61
CA LEU A 160 5.41 3.22 39.34
C LEU A 160 6.17 1.88 39.49
N GLU A 161 5.48 0.85 39.95
CA GLU A 161 6.00 -0.51 39.86
C GLU A 161 5.81 -1.08 38.45
N ARG A 162 6.89 -1.59 37.86
CA ARG A 162 6.80 -2.30 36.57
C ARG A 162 6.10 -3.64 36.77
N ARG A 163 4.80 -3.69 36.50
CA ARG A 163 4.02 -4.93 36.48
C ARG A 163 3.68 -5.34 35.05
N ARG A 164 3.70 -6.65 34.79
CA ARG A 164 3.22 -7.20 33.52
C ARG A 164 1.69 -7.18 33.54
N ALA A 165 1.10 -6.08 33.07
CA ALA A 165 -0.34 -6.00 32.90
C ALA A 165 -0.79 -6.96 31.78
N ARG A 166 -1.80 -7.79 32.06
CA ARG A 166 -2.50 -8.52 31.00
C ARG A 166 -3.27 -7.50 30.18
N ASN A 167 -3.05 -7.50 28.87
CA ASN A 167 -3.84 -6.68 27.97
C ASN A 167 -5.26 -7.26 27.96
N PRO A 168 -6.29 -6.55 28.46
CA PRO A 168 -7.66 -7.10 28.55
C PRO A 168 -8.29 -7.38 27.18
N HIS A 169 -7.60 -7.01 26.09
CA HIS A 169 -8.01 -7.22 24.70
C HIS A 169 -7.25 -8.32 23.95
N SER A 170 -6.34 -9.06 24.59
CA SER A 170 -5.73 -10.24 23.96
C SER A 170 -6.58 -11.49 24.26
N LYS A 171 -7.47 -11.83 23.32
CA LYS A 171 -7.94 -13.20 23.12
C LYS A 171 -7.31 -13.74 21.84
#